data_AF-A0A6N8NMY5-F1
#
_entry.id   AF-A0A6N8NMY5-F1
#
_cell.length_a   1.000
_cell.length_b   1.000
_cell.length_c   1.000
_cell.angle_alpha   90.00
_cell.angle_beta   90.00
_cell.angle_gamma   90.00
#
_symmetry.space_group_name_H-M   'P 1'
#
loop_
_entity.id
_entity.type
_entity.pdbx_description
1 polymer ?
#
loop_
_entity_poly.entity_id
_entity_poly.type
_entity_poly.pdbx_seq_one_letter_code
_entity_poly.pdbx_strand_id
1 'polypeptide(L)' 'IARQANSEIKKARQQFPDKNVDDICRSVLKKHRETVTLMGFTPTHLSLAIGMLNGVFKER' A
#
# COMPACT_ATOMS: atom_id res chain seq x y z
N ILE A 1 7.14 6.74 -1.13
CA ILE A 1 6.76 5.38 -0.66
C ILE A 1 5.33 5.01 -1.05
N ALA A 2 4.30 5.76 -0.64
CA ALA A 2 2.89 5.40 -0.93
C ALA A 2 2.59 5.17 -2.42
N ARG A 3 3.03 6.06 -3.32
CA ARG A 3 2.86 5.87 -4.78
C ARG A 3 3.55 4.59 -5.29
N GLN A 4 4.73 4.29 -4.75
CA GLN A 4 5.51 3.11 -5.12
C GLN A 4 4.80 1.82 -4.66
N ALA A 5 4.39 1.76 -3.39
CA ALA A 5 3.60 0.66 -2.85
C ALA A 5 2.28 0.46 -3.62
N ASN A 6 1.59 1.55 -3.98
CA ASN A 6 0.36 1.46 -4.77
C ASN A 6 0.59 0.89 -6.18
N SER A 7 1.69 1.28 -6.83
CA SER A 7 2.09 0.72 -8.13
C SER A 7 2.42 -0.78 -8.03
N GLU A 8 3.15 -1.19 -6.99
CA GLU A 8 3.46 -2.60 -6.72
C GLU A 8 2.19 -3.43 -6.47
N ILE A 9 1.23 -2.92 -5.69
CA ILE A 9 -0.07 -3.57 -5.47
C ILE A 9 -0.84 -3.73 -6.79
N LYS A 10 -0.90 -2.67 -7.61
CA LYS A 10 -1.60 -2.72 -8.91
C LYS A 10 -0.95 -3.73 -9.86
N LYS A 11 0.38 -3.76 -9.93
CA LYS A 11 1.13 -4.75 -10.74
C LYS A 11 0.90 -6.18 -10.23
N ALA A 12 0.99 -6.40 -8.92
CA ALA A 12 0.76 -7.72 -8.34
C ALA A 12 -0.68 -8.22 -8.56
N ARG A 13 -1.67 -7.32 -8.53
CA ARG A 13 -3.06 -7.66 -8.84
C ARG A 13 -3.26 -8.01 -10.33
N GLN A 14 -2.57 -7.32 -11.23
CA GLN A 14 -2.59 -7.65 -12.66
C GLN A 14 -1.89 -9.00 -12.94
N GLN A 15 -0.81 -9.28 -12.22
CA GLN A 15 -0.05 -10.53 -12.36
C GLN A 15 -0.78 -11.73 -11.74
N PHE A 16 -1.53 -11.51 -10.66
CA PHE A 16 -2.26 -12.54 -9.92
C PHE A 16 -3.72 -12.11 -9.71
N PRO A 17 -4.58 -12.16 -10.75
CA PRO A 17 -5.95 -11.70 -10.67
C PRO A 17 -6.82 -12.51 -9.71
N ASP A 18 -6.51 -13.80 -9.53
CA ASP A 18 -7.25 -14.70 -8.63
C ASP A 18 -6.80 -14.60 -7.17
N LYS A 19 -5.70 -13.90 -6.90
CA LYS A 19 -5.15 -13.79 -5.55
C LYS A 19 -5.88 -12.71 -4.76
N ASN A 20 -6.15 -13.01 -3.49
CA ASN A 20 -6.84 -12.07 -2.61
C ASN A 20 -6.06 -10.74 -2.49
N VAL A 21 -6.80 -9.63 -2.62
CA VAL A 21 -6.24 -8.27 -2.59
C VAL A 21 -5.62 -7.96 -1.23
N ASP A 22 -6.20 -8.43 -0.12
CA ASP A 22 -5.64 -8.25 1.22
C ASP A 22 -4.26 -8.91 1.34
N ASP A 23 -4.08 -10.12 0.80
CA ASP A 23 -2.80 -10.82 0.84
C ASP A 23 -1.73 -10.08 0.01
N ILE A 24 -2.12 -9.57 -1.16
CA ILE A 24 -1.25 -8.73 -2.00
C ILE A 24 -0.85 -7.46 -1.24
N CYS A 25 -1.83 -6.74 -0.69
CA CYS A 25 -1.61 -5.52 0.07
C CYS A 25 -0.70 -5.77 1.28
N ARG A 26 -0.96 -6.79 2.10
CA ARG A 26 -0.13 -7.14 3.26
C ARG A 26 1.31 -7.42 2.87
N SER A 27 1.53 -8.17 1.79
CA SER A 27 2.87 -8.49 1.30
C SER A 27 3.64 -7.22 0.91
N VAL A 28 3.02 -6.34 0.14
CA VAL A 28 3.64 -5.08 -0.30
C VAL A 28 3.85 -4.13 0.88
N LEU A 29 2.86 -3.96 1.75
CA LEU A 29 2.97 -3.10 2.94
C LEU A 29 4.07 -3.58 3.89
N LYS A 30 4.24 -4.90 4.06
CA LYS A 30 5.31 -5.48 4.88
C LYS A 30 6.69 -5.08 4.38
N LYS A 31 6.90 -5.09 3.05
CA LYS A 31 8.17 -4.69 2.41
C LYS A 31 8.54 -3.22 2.67
N HIS A 32 7.54 -2.34 2.74
CA HIS A 32 7.75 -0.89 2.96
C HIS A 32 7.72 -0.50 4.45
N ARG A 33 7.43 -1.43 5.36
CA ARG A 33 7.25 -1.17 6.80
C ARG A 33 8.49 -0.56 7.45
N GLU A 34 9.66 -1.14 7.20
CA GLU A 34 10.92 -0.66 7.79
C GLU A 34 11.19 0.78 7.35
N THR A 35 11.06 1.07 6.05
CA THR A 35 11.28 2.41 5.51
C THR A 35 10.30 3.44 6.06
N VAL A 36 9.02 3.08 6.21
CA VAL A 36 7.99 3.96 6.81
C VAL A 36 8.33 4.28 8.26
N THR A 37 8.78 3.28 9.01
CA THR A 37 9.16 3.44 10.43
C THR A 37 10.41 4.31 10.56
N LEU A 38 11.41 4.13 9.69
CA LEU A 38 12.62 4.96 9.66
C LEU A 38 12.34 6.44 9.35
N MET A 39 11.27 6.74 8.62
CA MET A 39 10.82 8.11 8.35
C MET A 39 9.94 8.69 9.49
N GLY A 40 9.78 7.98 10.60
CA GLY A 40 8.95 8.42 11.73
C GLY A 40 7.44 8.24 11.50
N PHE A 41 7.03 7.53 10.45
CA PHE A 41 5.63 7.25 10.16
C PHE A 41 5.21 5.85 10.65
N THR A 42 3.90 5.64 10.80
CA THR A 42 3.35 4.31 11.10
C THR A 42 2.86 3.61 9.83
N PRO A 43 2.77 2.26 9.81
CA PRO A 43 2.21 1.51 8.68
C PRO A 43 0.78 1.93 8.31
N THR A 44 0.03 2.45 9.28
CA THR A 44 -1.31 3.03 9.07
C THR A 44 -1.26 4.26 8.17
N HIS A 45 -0.26 5.13 8.33
CA HIS A 45 -0.07 6.29 7.44
C HIS A 45 0.17 5.87 6.00
N LEU A 46 0.93 4.78 5.78
CA LEU A 46 1.14 4.24 4.43
C LEU A 46 -0.17 3.73 3.83
N SER A 47 -0.95 2.98 4.62
CA SER A 47 -2.25 2.44 4.18
C SER A 47 -3.25 3.55 3.85
N LEU A 48 -3.31 4.59 4.70
CA LEU A 48 -4.14 5.77 4.49
C LEU A 48 -3.74 6.51 3.21
N ALA A 49 -2.45 6.79 3.05
CA ALA A 49 -1.93 7.48 1.86
C ALA A 49 -2.20 6.69 0.56
N ILE A 50 -2.11 5.35 0.60
CA ILE A 50 -2.50 4.51 -0.54
C ILE A 50 -4.00 4.61 -0.83
N GLY A 51 -4.85 4.57 0.20
CA GLY A 51 -6.29 4.72 0.00
C GLY A 51 -6.69 6.11 -0.50
N MET A 52 -6.00 7.17 -0.07
CA MET A 52 -6.14 8.53 -0.64
C MET A 52 -5.74 8.57 -2.11
N LEU A 53 -4.59 7.96 -2.48
CA LEU A 53 -4.13 7.86 -3.87
C LEU A 53 -5.10 7.09 -4.77
N ASN A 54 -5.87 6.16 -4.21
CA ASN A 54 -6.89 5.41 -4.94
C ASN A 54 -8.30 6.03 -4.83
N GLY A 55 -8.45 7.18 -4.16
CA GLY A 55 -9.74 7.84 -3.96
C GLY A 55 -10.70 7.11 -3.01
N VAL A 56 -10.21 6.10 -2.27
CA VAL A 56 -10.97 5.34 -1.25
C VAL A 56 -11.19 6.19 -0.01
N PHE A 57 -10.18 6.98 0.37
CA PHE A 57 -10.29 7.96 1.44
C PHE A 57 -10.28 9.36 0.85
N LYS A 58 -11.19 10.22 1.32
CA LYS A 58 -11.19 11.66 1.01
C LYS A 58 -10.54 12.40 2.18
N GLU A 59 -9.68 13.36 1.87
CA GLU A 59 -9.21 14.35 2.83
C GLU A 59 -10.42 15.19 3.24
N ARG A 60 -10.69 15.30 4.55
CA ARG A 60 -11.90 15.91 5.10
C ARG A 60 -11.65 17.35 5.48
#